data_AF-A0A8S3AUR6-F1
#
_entry.id   AF-A0A8S3AUR6-F1
#
_cell.length_a   1.000
_cell.length_b   1.000
_cell.length_c   1.000
_cell.angle_alpha   90.00
_cell.angle_beta   90.00
_cell.angle_gamma   90.00
#
_symmetry.space_group_name_H-M   'P 1'
#
loop_
_entity.id
_entity.type
_entity.pdbx_description
1 polymer ?
#
loop_
_entity_poly.entity_id
_entity_poly.type
_entity_poly.pdbx_seq_one_letter_code
_entity_poly.pdbx_strand_id
1 'polypeptide(L)'
;MANGEIDLKFRSQKLTSDECYHIGRVAYINNDFYYALMWMQEALDRFDEKNKRALISRIDILDHLSNEGNIENALALTQEMLAIDPNHVPAKANKVYYESLINGQTLSKDQKKDSLASSEKIGSSSKKNFRVRKQRQNNYLELSEVYKALCRQNRAKLSHKRQAKLFCRYRHNNHPYLILRPVKEEQLFDEPTILLFHDVVSDTDIEQIKVLATPQ
;
A
#
# COMPACT_ATOMS: atom_id res chain seq x y z
N MET A 1 -4.77 -8.48 7.43
CA MET A 1 -3.46 -8.48 6.72
C MET A 1 -2.28 -8.76 7.65
N ALA A 2 -2.37 -8.40 8.92
CA ALA A 2 -1.30 -8.56 9.90
C ALA A 2 -1.29 -9.89 10.70
N ASN A 3 -2.14 -10.86 10.33
CA ASN A 3 -2.23 -12.16 11.03
C ASN A 3 -1.18 -13.19 10.60
N GLY A 4 -0.30 -12.83 9.66
CA GLY A 4 0.71 -13.72 9.12
C GLY A 4 0.15 -14.85 8.24
N GLU A 5 -1.10 -14.72 7.76
CA GLU A 5 -1.70 -15.66 6.82
C GLU A 5 -1.43 -15.18 5.41
N ILE A 6 -0.32 -15.66 4.82
CA ILE A 6 0.14 -15.27 3.49
C ILE A 6 -0.41 -16.23 2.42
N ASP A 7 -0.61 -17.51 2.78
CA ASP A 7 -1.32 -18.53 2.00
C ASP A 7 -1.87 -19.60 2.98
N LEU A 8 -2.85 -20.41 2.58
CA LEU A 8 -3.47 -21.46 3.41
C LEU A 8 -2.46 -22.50 3.96
N LYS A 9 -1.24 -22.51 3.42
CA LYS A 9 -0.15 -23.42 3.80
C LYS A 9 0.98 -22.74 4.58
N PHE A 10 1.12 -21.42 4.54
CA PHE A 10 2.27 -20.72 5.12
C PHE A 10 1.80 -19.67 6.13
N ARG A 11 2.17 -19.90 7.40
CA ARG A 11 1.97 -18.95 8.50
C ARG A 11 3.29 -18.24 8.80
N SER A 12 3.30 -16.93 8.71
CA SER A 12 4.38 -16.07 9.20
C SER A 12 4.05 -15.51 10.59
N GLN A 13 5.01 -14.81 11.18
CA GLN A 13 4.79 -14.07 12.42
C GLN A 13 3.67 -13.03 12.24
N LYS A 14 2.84 -12.87 13.27
CA LYS A 14 1.83 -11.81 13.34
C LYS A 14 2.52 -10.48 13.59
N LEU A 15 2.07 -9.44 12.89
CA LEU A 15 2.60 -8.09 13.12
C LEU A 15 2.04 -7.50 14.42
N THR A 16 2.89 -6.76 15.13
CA THR A 16 2.52 -6.00 16.31
C THR A 16 1.81 -4.69 15.95
N SER A 17 1.17 -4.04 16.92
CA SER A 17 0.58 -2.71 16.73
C SER A 17 1.63 -1.68 16.28
N ASP A 18 2.84 -1.73 16.84
CA ASP A 18 3.95 -0.86 16.47
C ASP A 18 4.38 -1.06 15.01
N GLU A 19 4.49 -2.31 14.55
CA GLU A 19 4.86 -2.64 13.17
C GLU A 19 3.78 -2.17 12.17
N CYS A 20 2.50 -2.39 12.48
CA CYS A 20 1.39 -1.89 11.68
C CYS A 20 1.43 -0.35 11.57
N TYR A 21 1.69 0.34 12.69
CA TYR A 21 1.84 1.80 12.70
C TYR A 21 3.00 2.27 11.83
N HIS A 22 4.17 1.62 11.91
CA HIS A 22 5.32 1.96 11.08
C HIS A 22 5.02 1.80 9.58
N ILE A 23 4.34 0.72 9.18
CA ILE A 23 3.92 0.53 7.79
C ILE A 23 2.96 1.65 7.36
N GLY A 24 1.98 1.99 8.20
CA GLY A 24 1.04 3.09 7.96
C GLY A 24 1.75 4.43 7.79
N ARG A 25 2.78 4.70 8.60
CA ARG A 25 3.58 5.94 8.48
C ARG A 25 4.38 6.01 7.19
N VAL A 26 5.00 4.90 6.77
CA VAL A 26 5.72 4.86 5.49
C VAL A 26 4.75 5.12 4.34
N ALA A 27 3.55 4.52 4.37
CA ALA A 27 2.50 4.79 3.39
C ALA A 27 2.06 6.28 3.41
N TYR A 28 1.91 6.86 4.60
CA TYR A 28 1.56 8.28 4.77
C TYR A 28 2.61 9.21 4.16
N ILE A 29 3.90 8.99 4.46
CA ILE A 29 5.02 9.78 3.89
C ILE A 29 5.05 9.67 2.36
N ASN A 30 4.71 8.49 1.82
CA ASN A 30 4.62 8.26 0.38
C ASN A 30 3.33 8.78 -0.26
N ASN A 31 2.49 9.53 0.48
CA ASN A 31 1.20 10.05 0.06
C ASN A 31 0.15 8.98 -0.31
N ASP A 32 0.38 7.72 0.09
CA ASP A 32 -0.56 6.63 -0.10
C ASP A 32 -1.50 6.52 1.10
N PHE A 33 -2.46 7.46 1.13
CA PHE A 33 -3.35 7.62 2.27
C PHE A 33 -4.36 6.48 2.42
N TYR A 34 -4.62 5.73 1.35
CA TYR A 34 -5.49 4.56 1.42
C TYR A 34 -4.86 3.48 2.30
N TYR A 35 -3.61 3.09 2.00
CA TYR A 35 -2.92 2.12 2.83
C TYR A 35 -2.52 2.71 4.18
N ALA A 36 -2.19 4.01 4.25
CA ALA A 36 -1.93 4.64 5.54
C ALA A 36 -3.13 4.50 6.49
N LEU A 37 -4.33 4.85 6.04
CA LEU A 37 -5.55 4.75 6.85
C LEU A 37 -5.84 3.29 7.24
N MET A 38 -5.74 2.37 6.29
CA MET A 38 -5.95 0.93 6.55
C MET A 38 -4.99 0.39 7.61
N TRP A 39 -3.70 0.70 7.51
CA TRP A 39 -2.69 0.23 8.46
C TRP A 39 -2.79 0.92 9.82
N MET A 40 -3.20 2.19 9.86
CA MET A 40 -3.46 2.90 11.11
C MET A 40 -4.68 2.32 11.85
N GLN A 41 -5.73 1.91 11.13
CA GLN A 41 -6.87 1.19 11.72
C GLN A 41 -6.45 -0.17 12.28
N GLU A 42 -5.70 -0.97 11.52
CA GLU A 42 -5.20 -2.27 12.02
C GLU A 42 -4.24 -2.09 13.21
N ALA A 43 -3.45 -1.01 13.25
CA ALA A 43 -2.62 -0.67 14.40
C ALA A 43 -3.47 -0.37 15.65
N LEU A 44 -4.55 0.39 15.48
CA LEU A 44 -5.49 0.74 16.56
C LEU A 44 -6.23 -0.50 17.08
N ASP A 45 -6.73 -1.36 16.19
CA ASP A 45 -7.45 -2.59 16.55
C ASP A 45 -6.58 -3.57 17.35
N ARG A 46 -5.26 -3.54 17.11
CA ARG A 46 -4.26 -4.36 17.82
C ARG A 46 -3.67 -3.67 19.04
N PHE A 47 -3.97 -2.40 19.27
CA PHE A 47 -3.38 -1.64 20.34
C PHE A 47 -3.92 -2.14 21.69
N ASP A 48 -3.02 -2.62 22.55
CA ASP A 48 -3.36 -3.03 23.91
C ASP A 48 -2.77 -2.02 24.89
N GLU A 49 -3.63 -1.24 25.54
CA GLU A 49 -3.24 -0.24 26.55
C GLU A 49 -2.45 -0.86 27.73
N LYS A 50 -2.61 -2.17 27.99
CA LYS A 50 -1.89 -2.86 29.07
C LYS A 50 -0.48 -3.31 28.66
N ASN A 51 -0.17 -3.28 27.37
CA ASN A 51 1.13 -3.70 26.86
C ASN A 51 2.19 -2.61 27.07
N LYS A 52 2.92 -2.72 28.19
CA LYS A 52 4.04 -1.82 28.54
C LYS A 52 5.22 -1.84 27.57
N ARG A 53 5.26 -2.78 26.62
CA ARG A 53 6.31 -2.85 25.59
C ARG A 53 5.97 -2.08 24.32
N ALA A 54 4.74 -1.56 24.20
CA ALA A 54 4.36 -0.71 23.07
C ALA A 54 5.26 0.54 23.06
N LEU A 55 5.84 0.83 21.90
CA LEU A 55 6.69 2.00 21.67
C LEU A 55 5.86 3.22 21.27
N ILE A 56 4.70 2.97 20.65
CA ILE A 56 3.75 3.98 20.24
C ILE A 56 2.62 4.15 21.25
N SER A 57 2.10 5.37 21.36
CA SER A 57 0.91 5.65 22.16
C SER A 57 -0.36 5.56 21.32
N ARG A 58 -1.50 5.33 21.97
CA ARG A 58 -2.82 5.40 21.31
C ARG A 58 -3.06 6.76 20.66
N ILE A 59 -2.54 7.83 21.27
CA ILE A 59 -2.63 9.21 20.74
C ILE A 59 -1.90 9.32 19.40
N ASP A 60 -0.73 8.71 19.26
CA ASP A 60 0.05 8.75 18.00
C ASP A 60 -0.72 8.13 16.83
N ILE A 61 -1.47 7.04 17.08
CA ILE A 61 -2.31 6.40 16.05
C ILE A 61 -3.53 7.28 15.72
N LEU A 62 -4.20 7.80 16.75
CA LEU A 62 -5.40 8.64 16.59
C LEU A 62 -5.10 9.95 15.85
N ASP A 63 -3.93 10.56 16.08
CA ASP A 63 -3.52 11.79 15.40
C ASP A 63 -3.45 11.57 13.87
N HIS A 64 -2.81 10.49 13.43
CA HIS A 64 -2.77 10.13 12.01
C HIS A 64 -4.16 9.86 11.42
N LEU A 65 -5.06 9.18 12.16
CA LEU A 65 -6.42 8.92 11.70
C LEU A 65 -7.28 10.19 11.61
N SER A 66 -7.13 11.12 12.55
CA SER A 66 -7.88 12.39 12.56
C SER A 66 -7.56 13.27 11.35
N ASN A 67 -6.33 13.21 10.84
CA ASN A 67 -5.88 14.02 9.70
C ASN A 67 -6.45 13.56 8.35
N GLU A 68 -6.85 12.29 8.23
CA GLU A 68 -7.30 11.68 6.96
C GLU A 68 -8.83 11.48 6.86
N GLY A 69 -9.56 11.81 7.93
CA GLY A 69 -11.01 11.60 8.03
C GLY A 69 -11.89 12.72 7.47
N ASN A 70 -13.20 12.46 7.40
CA ASN A 70 -14.19 13.54 7.34
C ASN A 70 -14.11 14.36 8.64
N ILE A 71 -14.43 15.66 8.57
CA ILE A 71 -14.30 16.63 9.66
C ILE A 71 -15.02 16.15 10.93
N GLU A 72 -16.19 15.51 10.78
CA GLU A 72 -16.95 14.95 11.90
C GLU A 72 -16.20 13.81 12.61
N ASN A 73 -15.64 12.87 11.84
CA ASN A 73 -14.84 11.78 12.39
C ASN A 73 -13.53 12.31 13.00
N ALA A 74 -12.89 13.28 12.36
CA ALA A 74 -11.68 13.92 12.85
C ALA A 74 -11.91 14.58 14.22
N LEU A 75 -13.05 15.26 14.39
CA LEU A 75 -13.45 15.85 15.64
C LEU A 75 -13.72 14.80 16.72
N ALA A 76 -14.42 13.72 16.40
CA ALA A 76 -14.67 12.61 17.33
C ALA A 76 -13.35 11.99 17.83
N LEU A 77 -12.43 11.65 16.92
CA LEU A 77 -11.10 11.12 17.26
C LEU A 77 -10.28 12.12 18.08
N THR A 78 -10.41 13.42 17.80
CA THR A 78 -9.73 14.47 18.57
C THR A 78 -10.28 14.60 19.99
N GLN A 79 -11.59 14.43 20.16
CA GLN A 79 -12.20 14.38 21.49
C GLN A 79 -11.74 13.15 22.26
N GLU A 80 -11.60 12.00 21.61
CA GLU A 80 -11.02 10.80 22.22
C GLU A 80 -9.56 11.03 22.67
N MET A 81 -8.73 11.69 21.84
CA MET A 81 -7.36 12.06 22.23
C MET A 81 -7.35 12.95 23.48
N LEU A 82 -8.24 13.93 23.56
CA LEU A 82 -8.36 14.83 24.71
C LEU A 82 -8.95 14.16 25.96
N ALA A 83 -9.71 13.08 25.81
CA ALA A 83 -10.16 12.28 26.94
C ALA A 83 -9.00 11.49 27.58
N ILE A 84 -8.02 11.09 26.77
CA ILE A 84 -6.79 10.40 27.24
C ILE A 84 -5.80 11.41 27.83
N ASP A 85 -5.50 12.48 27.08
CA ASP A 85 -4.64 13.57 27.51
C ASP A 85 -5.36 14.92 27.38
N PRO A 86 -5.99 15.41 28.47
CA PRO A 86 -6.65 16.70 28.49
C PRO A 86 -5.71 17.89 28.24
N ASN A 87 -4.39 17.70 28.31
CA ASN A 87 -3.39 18.74 28.08
C ASN A 87 -2.67 18.64 26.74
N HIS A 88 -3.11 17.73 25.86
CA HIS A 88 -2.53 17.57 24.54
C HIS A 88 -2.73 18.82 23.67
N VAL A 89 -1.66 19.62 23.55
CA VAL A 89 -1.67 20.92 22.85
C VAL A 89 -2.15 20.77 21.38
N PRO A 90 -1.65 19.80 20.58
CA PRO A 90 -2.12 19.63 19.20
C PRO A 90 -3.61 19.29 19.10
N ALA A 91 -4.12 18.44 20.00
CA ALA A 91 -5.53 18.04 19.94
C ALA A 91 -6.47 19.18 20.33
N LYS A 92 -6.07 20.06 21.26
CA LYS A 92 -6.83 21.29 21.58
C LYS A 92 -6.93 22.20 20.35
N ALA A 93 -5.81 22.40 19.66
CA ALA A 93 -5.78 23.23 18.46
C ALA A 93 -6.62 22.62 17.32
N ASN A 94 -6.49 21.31 17.08
CA ASN A 94 -7.26 20.59 16.07
C ASN A 94 -8.77 20.61 16.38
N LYS A 95 -9.17 20.47 17.64
CA LYS A 95 -10.58 20.56 18.06
C LYS A 95 -11.20 21.90 17.67
N VAL A 96 -10.54 23.01 18.06
CA VAL A 96 -11.01 24.37 17.71
C VAL A 96 -11.09 24.54 16.20
N TYR A 97 -10.10 24.00 15.47
CA TYR A 97 -10.08 24.02 14.02
C TYR A 97 -11.28 23.29 13.41
N TYR A 98 -11.53 22.03 13.80
CA TYR A 98 -12.65 21.25 13.26
C TYR A 98 -14.02 21.82 13.65
N GLU A 99 -14.20 22.30 14.89
CA GLU A 99 -15.43 22.97 15.33
C GLU A 99 -15.73 24.22 14.49
N SER A 100 -14.71 25.02 14.19
CA SER A 100 -14.87 26.21 13.35
C SER A 100 -15.31 25.87 11.92
N LEU A 101 -14.80 24.77 11.36
CA LEU A 101 -15.15 24.30 10.02
C LEU A 101 -16.60 23.81 9.95
N ILE A 102 -17.06 23.08 10.97
CA ILE A 102 -18.44 22.60 11.06
C ILE A 102 -19.42 23.76 11.20
N ASN A 103 -19.07 24.76 12.02
CA ASN A 103 -19.90 25.94 12.26
C ASN A 103 -19.83 26.99 11.14
N GLY A 104 -19.02 26.76 10.09
CA GLY A 104 -18.87 27.67 8.95
C GLY A 104 -18.21 29.01 9.30
N GLN A 105 -17.51 29.10 10.43
CA GLN A 105 -16.84 30.32 10.88
C GLN A 105 -15.43 30.44 10.27
N THR A 106 -15.09 31.60 9.71
CA THR A 106 -13.75 31.87 9.19
C THR A 106 -12.81 32.27 10.34
N LEU A 107 -11.91 31.36 10.72
CA LEU A 107 -10.84 31.63 11.70
C LEU A 107 -9.99 32.86 11.33
N SER A 108 -9.74 33.71 12.32
CA SER A 108 -8.86 34.87 12.26
C SER A 108 -7.43 34.48 11.84
N LYS A 109 -6.69 35.36 11.15
CA LYS A 109 -5.32 35.09 10.67
C LYS A 109 -4.35 34.68 11.78
N ASP A 110 -4.57 35.12 13.02
CA ASP A 110 -3.73 34.80 14.18
C ASP A 110 -3.99 33.38 14.71
N GLN A 111 -5.24 32.90 14.67
CA GLN A 111 -5.59 31.52 15.07
C GLN A 111 -5.07 30.46 14.09
N LYS A 112 -4.87 30.83 12.82
CA LYS A 112 -4.32 29.94 11.79
C LYS A 112 -2.84 29.60 12.00
N LYS A 113 -2.05 30.48 12.63
CA LYS A 113 -0.62 30.23 12.85
C LYS A 113 -0.38 29.15 13.91
N ASP A 114 -1.14 29.16 15.01
CA ASP A 114 -1.00 28.16 16.08
C ASP A 114 -1.55 26.78 15.70
N SER A 115 -2.60 26.71 14.88
CA SER A 115 -3.17 25.44 14.37
C SER A 115 -2.30 24.72 13.33
N LEU A 116 -1.23 25.35 12.83
CA LEU A 116 -0.41 24.85 11.72
C LEU A 116 1.07 24.63 12.11
N ALA A 117 1.43 24.85 13.37
CA ALA A 117 2.81 24.93 13.84
C ALA A 117 3.44 23.58 14.27
N SER A 118 2.70 22.47 14.30
CA SER A 118 3.22 21.19 14.84
C SER A 118 3.46 20.08 13.83
N SER A 119 3.43 20.36 12.52
CA SER A 119 3.93 19.43 11.48
C SER A 119 5.41 19.69 11.14
N GLU A 120 6.20 20.24 12.08
CA GLU A 120 7.61 20.62 11.83
C GLU A 120 8.66 19.61 12.33
N LYS A 121 8.26 18.42 12.77
CA LYS A 121 9.22 17.32 12.99
C LYS A 121 8.75 16.03 12.34
N ILE A 122 8.77 16.03 11.00
CA ILE A 122 9.36 15.01 10.11
C ILE A 122 8.92 15.37 8.68
N GLY A 123 9.87 15.84 7.86
CA GLY A 123 9.79 15.79 6.40
C GLY A 123 8.71 16.62 5.71
N SER A 124 9.07 17.87 5.38
CA SER A 124 8.55 18.68 4.27
C SER A 124 7.60 17.97 3.28
N SER A 125 6.34 18.42 3.22
CA SER A 125 5.67 18.70 1.93
C SER A 125 4.44 19.60 2.09
N SER A 126 4.44 20.63 1.26
CA SER A 126 3.50 21.74 1.16
C SER A 126 2.01 21.39 1.24
N LYS A 127 1.31 22.20 2.04
CA LYS A 127 -0.12 22.51 1.94
C LYS A 127 -0.54 22.71 0.47
N LYS A 128 -1.33 21.80 -0.08
CA LYS A 128 -2.11 22.05 -1.31
C LYS A 128 -3.53 21.52 -1.15
N ASN A 129 -4.48 22.47 -1.19
CA ASN A 129 -5.87 22.36 -1.65
C ASN A 129 -6.55 20.97 -1.50
N PHE A 130 -7.28 20.81 -0.39
CA PHE A 130 -8.05 19.62 0.01
C PHE A 130 -9.29 19.30 -0.85
N ARG A 131 -9.38 19.79 -2.09
CA ARG A 131 -10.54 19.55 -3.00
C ARG A 131 -10.26 18.65 -4.20
N VAL A 132 -9.07 18.06 -4.32
CA VAL A 132 -8.68 17.26 -5.51
C VAL A 132 -8.56 15.74 -5.24
N ARG A 133 -8.75 15.25 -4.00
CA ARG A 133 -8.33 13.88 -3.67
C ARG A 133 -9.30 12.75 -4.05
N LYS A 134 -10.60 13.01 -4.21
CA LYS A 134 -11.59 11.95 -4.47
C LYS A 134 -11.49 11.35 -5.87
N GLN A 135 -11.05 12.12 -6.88
CA GLN A 135 -10.90 11.60 -8.25
C GLN A 135 -9.62 10.78 -8.47
N ARG A 136 -8.53 11.10 -7.75
CA ARG A 136 -7.26 10.38 -7.91
C ARG A 136 -7.26 9.01 -7.21
N GLN A 137 -8.09 8.83 -6.17
CA GLN A 137 -8.28 7.56 -5.47
C GLN A 137 -8.92 6.48 -6.35
N ASN A 138 -9.87 6.85 -7.22
CA ASN A 138 -10.58 5.88 -8.06
C ASN A 138 -9.66 5.20 -9.07
N ASN A 139 -8.79 5.95 -9.77
CA ASN A 139 -7.95 5.37 -10.80
C ASN A 139 -6.87 4.42 -10.24
N TYR A 140 -6.37 4.67 -9.02
CA TYR A 140 -5.35 3.80 -8.41
C TYR A 140 -5.96 2.53 -7.81
N LEU A 141 -7.15 2.61 -7.20
CA LEU A 141 -7.89 1.42 -6.77
C LEU A 141 -8.25 0.54 -7.97
N GLU A 142 -8.76 1.14 -9.06
CA GLU A 142 -9.15 0.41 -10.26
C GLU A 142 -7.95 -0.23 -10.97
N LEU A 143 -6.83 0.50 -11.13
CA LEU A 143 -5.58 -0.10 -11.63
C LEU A 143 -5.06 -1.20 -10.69
N SER A 144 -5.17 -1.02 -9.38
CA SER A 144 -4.71 -2.00 -8.38
C SER A 144 -5.54 -3.28 -8.45
N GLU A 145 -6.85 -3.18 -8.63
CA GLU A 145 -7.75 -4.34 -8.78
C GLU A 145 -7.48 -5.10 -10.08
N VAL A 146 -7.33 -4.38 -11.21
CA VAL A 146 -6.95 -5.00 -12.49
C VAL A 146 -5.58 -5.68 -12.39
N TYR A 147 -4.58 -5.01 -11.81
CA TYR A 147 -3.25 -5.57 -11.60
C TYR A 147 -3.29 -6.80 -10.67
N LYS A 148 -3.99 -6.72 -9.53
CA LYS A 148 -4.16 -7.84 -8.59
C LYS A 148 -4.90 -9.01 -9.23
N ALA A 149 -5.88 -8.75 -10.10
CA ALA A 149 -6.60 -9.78 -10.85
C ALA A 149 -5.67 -10.52 -11.82
N LEU A 150 -4.79 -9.81 -12.53
CA LEU A 150 -3.80 -10.41 -13.43
C LEU A 150 -2.84 -11.37 -12.69
N CYS A 151 -2.41 -11.02 -11.47
CA CYS A 151 -1.50 -11.84 -10.67
C CYS A 151 -2.16 -13.10 -10.06
N ARG A 152 -3.49 -13.13 -9.88
CA ARG A 152 -4.23 -14.21 -9.19
C ARG A 152 -4.92 -15.20 -10.13
N GLN A 153 -4.42 -15.34 -11.35
CA GLN A 153 -4.82 -16.33 -12.38
C GLN A 153 -5.88 -15.87 -13.39
N ASN A 154 -6.40 -14.64 -13.31
CA ASN A 154 -7.10 -14.05 -14.46
C ASN A 154 -6.07 -13.52 -15.45
N ARG A 155 -5.45 -14.43 -16.23
CA ARG A 155 -4.80 -14.00 -17.49
C ARG A 155 -5.88 -13.28 -18.27
N ALA A 156 -5.74 -11.97 -18.49
CA ALA A 156 -6.65 -11.25 -19.36
C ALA A 156 -6.69 -12.00 -20.70
N LYS A 157 -7.82 -12.64 -21.01
CA LYS A 157 -7.92 -13.48 -22.20
C LYS A 157 -7.72 -12.57 -23.39
N LEU A 158 -6.61 -12.78 -24.10
CA LEU A 158 -6.36 -12.12 -25.38
C LEU A 158 -7.57 -12.30 -26.28
N SER A 159 -7.95 -11.27 -27.04
CA SER A 159 -8.96 -11.42 -28.09
C SER A 159 -8.54 -12.53 -29.06
N HIS A 160 -9.50 -13.33 -29.56
CA HIS A 160 -9.23 -14.37 -30.56
C HIS A 160 -8.42 -13.86 -31.76
N LYS A 161 -8.66 -12.60 -32.19
CA LYS A 161 -7.90 -11.96 -33.29
C LYS A 161 -6.41 -11.79 -32.97
N ARG A 162 -6.06 -11.50 -31.71
CA ARG A 162 -4.66 -11.39 -31.27
C ARG A 162 -4.04 -12.76 -31.05
N GLN A 163 -4.77 -13.69 -30.42
CA GLN A 163 -4.31 -15.07 -30.23
C GLN A 163 -3.94 -15.75 -31.56
N ALA A 164 -4.75 -15.53 -32.62
CA ALA A 164 -4.50 -16.09 -33.93
C ALA A 164 -3.21 -15.58 -34.61
N LYS A 165 -2.64 -14.46 -34.16
CA LYS A 165 -1.37 -13.92 -34.65
C LYS A 165 -0.15 -14.49 -33.90
N LEU A 166 -0.37 -15.12 -32.76
CA LEU A 166 0.70 -15.77 -31.99
C LEU A 166 1.07 -17.08 -32.67
N PHE A 167 2.35 -17.45 -32.60
CA PHE A 167 2.86 -18.63 -33.27
C PHE A 167 3.99 -19.29 -32.48
N CYS A 168 4.21 -20.57 -32.75
CA CYS A 168 5.32 -21.35 -32.23
C CYS A 168 6.32 -21.60 -33.37
N ARG A 169 7.62 -21.52 -33.06
CA ARG A 169 8.68 -21.77 -34.04
C ARG A 169 9.88 -22.45 -33.41
N TYR A 170 10.59 -23.20 -34.24
CA TYR A 170 11.91 -23.73 -33.93
C TYR A 170 12.97 -22.70 -34.29
N ARG A 171 13.85 -22.38 -33.34
CA ARG A 171 14.91 -21.38 -33.50
C ARG A 171 16.27 -21.99 -33.27
N HIS A 172 17.14 -21.84 -34.26
CA HIS A 172 18.51 -22.34 -34.20
C HIS A 172 19.57 -21.24 -34.26
N ASN A 173 19.23 -20.04 -34.76
CA ASN A 173 20.14 -18.89 -34.89
C ASN A 173 21.52 -19.24 -35.48
N ASN A 174 21.56 -20.18 -36.43
CA ASN A 174 22.77 -20.74 -37.04
C ASN A 174 23.84 -21.25 -36.06
N HIS A 175 23.47 -21.55 -34.82
CA HIS A 175 24.38 -22.13 -33.86
C HIS A 175 24.54 -23.65 -34.12
N PRO A 176 25.77 -24.19 -34.23
CA PRO A 176 25.98 -25.60 -34.63
C PRO A 176 25.17 -26.61 -33.83
N TYR A 177 25.08 -26.44 -32.51
CA TYR A 177 24.30 -27.32 -31.64
C TYR A 177 22.78 -27.18 -31.81
N LEU A 178 22.30 -25.96 -32.10
CA LEU A 178 20.87 -25.73 -32.24
C LEU A 178 20.36 -26.05 -33.65
N ILE A 179 21.25 -26.22 -34.63
CA ILE A 179 20.88 -26.77 -35.94
C ILE A 179 20.38 -28.22 -35.77
N LEU A 180 21.06 -29.01 -34.93
CA LEU A 180 20.67 -30.38 -34.63
C LEU A 180 19.47 -30.45 -33.67
N ARG A 181 19.43 -29.55 -32.69
CA ARG A 181 18.33 -29.47 -31.71
C ARG A 181 17.85 -28.02 -31.53
N PRO A 182 16.96 -27.53 -32.42
CA PRO A 182 16.45 -26.16 -32.33
C PRO A 182 15.67 -25.92 -31.04
N VAL A 183 15.76 -24.70 -30.51
CA VAL A 183 14.98 -24.29 -29.35
C VAL A 183 13.52 -24.11 -29.76
N LYS A 184 12.61 -24.61 -28.92
CA LYS A 184 11.17 -24.43 -29.05
C LYS A 184 10.78 -23.06 -28.49
N GLU A 185 10.43 -22.12 -29.37
CA GLU A 185 9.97 -20.77 -29.00
C GLU A 185 8.46 -20.66 -29.22
N GLU A 186 7.72 -20.23 -28.20
CA GLU A 186 6.30 -19.88 -28.25
C GLU A 186 6.12 -18.39 -27.97
N GLN A 187 5.39 -17.67 -28.83
CA GLN A 187 5.07 -16.27 -28.57
C GLN A 187 3.78 -16.16 -27.74
N LEU A 188 3.89 -15.63 -26.52
CA LEU A 188 2.76 -15.44 -25.60
C LEU A 188 2.06 -14.09 -25.76
N PHE A 189 2.78 -13.07 -26.25
CA PHE A 189 2.24 -11.73 -26.46
C PHE A 189 2.96 -11.04 -27.62
N ASP A 190 2.22 -10.23 -28.37
CA ASP A 190 2.70 -9.44 -29.51
C ASP A 190 3.33 -8.11 -29.09
N GLU A 191 2.70 -7.35 -28.18
CA GLU A 191 3.17 -6.01 -27.78
C GLU A 191 2.90 -5.72 -26.30
N PRO A 192 3.91 -5.76 -25.40
CA PRO A 192 5.31 -6.07 -25.69
C PRO A 192 5.52 -7.55 -26.07
N THR A 193 6.51 -7.85 -26.90
CA THR A 193 6.82 -9.23 -27.27
C THR A 193 7.21 -10.05 -26.04
N ILE A 194 6.43 -11.07 -25.71
CA ILE A 194 6.73 -12.03 -24.63
C ILE A 194 6.92 -13.40 -25.27
N LEU A 195 8.08 -14.02 -25.03
CA LEU A 195 8.45 -15.34 -25.56
C LEU A 195 8.61 -16.34 -24.42
N LEU A 196 8.12 -17.55 -24.63
CA LEU A 196 8.32 -18.70 -23.77
C LEU A 196 9.19 -19.72 -24.50
N PHE A 197 10.28 -20.12 -23.88
CA PHE A 197 11.15 -21.17 -24.40
C PHE A 197 10.86 -22.49 -23.67
N HIS A 198 10.59 -23.53 -24.44
CA HIS A 198 10.30 -24.86 -23.90
C HIS A 198 11.54 -25.74 -23.90
N ASP A 199 11.65 -26.58 -22.88
CA ASP A 199 12.68 -27.62 -22.72
C ASP A 199 14.13 -27.10 -22.77
N VAL A 200 14.36 -25.84 -22.35
CA VAL A 200 15.70 -25.23 -22.31
C VAL A 200 16.46 -25.63 -21.05
N VAL A 201 15.76 -25.81 -19.93
CA VAL A 201 16.32 -26.12 -18.61
C VAL A 201 15.78 -27.48 -18.18
N SER A 202 16.66 -28.35 -17.66
CA SER A 202 16.26 -29.67 -17.19
C SER A 202 15.48 -29.59 -15.87
N ASP A 203 14.63 -30.58 -15.58
CA ASP A 203 13.88 -30.61 -14.31
C ASP A 203 14.81 -30.59 -13.10
N THR A 204 15.99 -31.22 -13.18
CA THR A 204 16.98 -31.21 -12.11
C THR A 204 17.57 -29.82 -11.87
N ASP A 205 17.87 -29.07 -12.95
CA ASP A 205 18.37 -27.69 -12.83
C ASP A 205 17.27 -26.77 -12.31
N ILE A 206 16.02 -26.98 -12.71
CA ILE A 206 14.86 -26.25 -12.21
C ILE A 206 14.75 -26.43 -10.68
N GLU A 207 14.87 -27.65 -10.17
CA GLU A 207 14.83 -27.90 -8.72
C GLU A 207 16.02 -27.24 -8.00
N GLN A 208 17.22 -27.27 -8.56
CA GLN A 208 18.37 -26.55 -7.98
C GLN A 208 18.15 -25.04 -7.92
N ILE A 209 17.62 -24.44 -9.00
CA ILE A 209 17.29 -23.01 -9.02
C ILE A 209 16.26 -22.66 -7.95
N LYS A 210 15.23 -23.51 -7.76
CA LYS A 210 14.24 -23.31 -6.69
C LYS A 210 14.90 -23.30 -5.30
N VAL A 211 15.81 -24.24 -5.03
CA VAL A 211 16.55 -24.32 -3.76
C VAL A 211 17.44 -23.10 -3.54
N LEU A 212 18.11 -22.59 -4.58
CA LEU A 212 18.95 -21.40 -4.49
C LEU A 212 18.14 -20.11 -4.32
N ALA A 213 16.92 -20.06 -4.88
CA ALA A 213 16.05 -18.88 -4.82
C ALA A 213 15.24 -18.78 -3.53
N THR A 214 15.10 -19.87 -2.76
CA THR A 214 14.49 -19.79 -1.43
C THR A 214 15.40 -19.02 -0.48
N PRO A 215 14.93 -17.91 0.13
CA PRO A 215 15.72 -17.17 1.10
C PRO A 215 16.04 -18.08 2.30
N GLN A 216 17.32 -18.13 2.68
CA GLN A 216 17.77 -18.81 3.90
C GLN A 216 17.42 -18.01 5.15
#